data_AF-A0A7W0NPN6-F1
#
_entry.id   AF-A0A7W0NPN6-F1
#
_cell.length_a   1.000
_cell.length_b   1.000
_cell.length_c   1.000
_cell.angle_alpha   90.00
_cell.angle_beta   90.00
_cell.angle_gamma   90.00
#
_symmetry.space_group_name_H-M   'P 1'
#
loop_
_entity.id
_entity.type
_entity.pdbx_description
1 polymer ?
#
loop_
_entity_poly.entity_id
_entity_poly.type
_entity_poly.pdbx_seq_one_letter_code
_entity_poly.pdbx_strand_id
1 'polypeptide(L)'
;MGGDQLIESLVGAEVEAEIGDDVRTAHTVLFMELIGEVAPMPGAKALVAELLKRGHPVVLSSSASSDEVGHYIDRLDVREDVKGWTTSADVEATKPEPDLIKAALDKAGTDDAALIGDTPYDVEAAQKLGVPTIALMTGGFSEQELLDAGAVVTFKSIEELCQNFDATPLAS
;
A
#
# COMPACT_ATOMS: atom_id res chain seq x y z
N MET A 1 -5.23 -7.38 1.48
CA MET A 1 -4.92 -8.80 1.47
C MET A 1 -3.98 -9.01 0.30
N GLY A 2 -2.81 -9.62 0.50
CA GLY A 2 -1.91 -9.85 -0.62
C GLY A 2 -2.36 -11.02 -1.50
N GLY A 3 -1.77 -11.10 -2.69
CA GLY A 3 -2.18 -12.04 -3.74
C GLY A 3 -2.01 -13.52 -3.36
N ASP A 4 -1.11 -13.82 -2.44
CA ASP A 4 -0.89 -15.14 -1.82
C ASP A 4 -2.11 -15.66 -1.05
N GLN A 5 -2.97 -14.79 -0.53
CA GLN A 5 -4.14 -15.17 0.29
C GLN A 5 -5.49 -15.00 -0.45
N LEU A 6 -5.47 -14.40 -1.65
CA LEU A 6 -6.70 -14.09 -2.39
C LEU A 6 -7.45 -15.32 -2.88
N ILE A 7 -6.75 -16.34 -3.38
CA ILE A 7 -7.41 -17.51 -3.95
C ILE A 7 -8.11 -18.32 -2.85
N GLU A 8 -7.40 -18.63 -1.76
CA GLU A 8 -8.01 -19.33 -0.62
C GLU A 8 -9.22 -18.57 -0.06
N SER A 9 -9.12 -17.24 0.09
CA SER A 9 -10.22 -16.44 0.65
C SER A 9 -11.45 -16.35 -0.25
N LEU A 10 -11.27 -16.37 -1.58
CA LEU A 10 -12.37 -16.23 -2.55
C LEU A 10 -13.02 -17.56 -2.94
N VAL A 11 -12.21 -18.61 -3.12
CA VAL A 11 -12.67 -19.88 -3.70
C VAL A 11 -12.35 -21.11 -2.82
N GLY A 12 -11.74 -20.89 -1.65
CA GLY A 12 -11.51 -21.92 -0.64
C GLY A 12 -10.20 -22.68 -0.79
N ALA A 13 -9.78 -23.32 0.31
CA ALA A 13 -8.50 -24.03 0.41
C ALA A 13 -8.36 -25.23 -0.53
N GLU A 14 -9.48 -25.86 -0.92
CA GLU A 14 -9.46 -26.98 -1.88
C GLU A 14 -9.00 -26.51 -3.26
N VAL A 15 -9.53 -25.38 -3.75
CA VAL A 15 -9.16 -24.81 -5.05
C VAL A 15 -7.76 -24.21 -5.01
N GLU A 16 -7.39 -23.56 -3.90
CA GLU A 16 -6.02 -23.07 -3.68
C GLU A 16 -5.00 -24.22 -3.82
N ALA A 17 -5.26 -25.35 -3.19
CA ALA A 17 -4.38 -26.51 -3.27
C ALA A 17 -4.37 -27.19 -4.64
N GLU A 18 -5.49 -27.15 -5.39
CA GLU A 18 -5.60 -27.79 -6.70
C GLU A 18 -4.94 -26.97 -7.81
N ILE A 19 -5.23 -25.66 -7.87
CA ILE A 19 -4.86 -24.79 -9.01
C ILE A 19 -4.39 -23.38 -8.61
N GLY A 20 -4.18 -23.09 -7.32
CA GLY A 20 -3.85 -21.73 -6.85
C GLY A 20 -2.61 -21.14 -7.53
N ASP A 21 -1.54 -21.95 -7.67
CA ASP A 21 -0.30 -21.53 -8.34
C ASP A 21 -0.50 -21.27 -9.84
N ASP A 22 -1.31 -22.07 -10.51
CA ASP A 22 -1.65 -21.89 -11.92
C ASP A 22 -2.45 -20.60 -12.13
N VAL A 23 -3.41 -20.32 -11.23
CA VAL A 23 -4.19 -19.07 -11.25
C VAL A 23 -3.29 -17.86 -11.02
N ARG A 24 -2.39 -17.90 -10.03
CA ARG A 24 -1.43 -16.81 -9.78
C ARG A 24 -0.51 -16.60 -10.97
N THR A 25 0.00 -17.67 -11.58
CA THR A 25 0.85 -17.61 -12.78
C THR A 25 0.11 -16.98 -13.95
N ALA A 26 -1.12 -17.43 -14.22
CA ALA A 26 -1.95 -16.88 -15.29
C ALA A 26 -2.28 -15.40 -15.04
N HIS A 27 -2.61 -15.03 -13.79
CA HIS A 27 -2.82 -13.64 -13.40
C HIS A 27 -1.60 -12.77 -13.71
N THR A 28 -0.40 -13.18 -13.30
CA THR A 28 0.83 -12.41 -13.58
C THR A 28 1.03 -12.19 -15.07
N VAL A 29 0.87 -13.22 -15.90
CA VAL A 29 1.03 -13.09 -17.35
C VAL A 29 0.01 -12.10 -17.93
N LEU A 30 -1.27 -12.27 -17.62
CA LEU A 30 -2.34 -11.44 -18.15
C LEU A 30 -2.27 -10.00 -17.64
N PHE A 31 -1.94 -9.80 -16.36
CA PHE A 31 -1.81 -8.47 -15.78
C PHE A 31 -0.63 -7.70 -16.38
N MET A 32 0.49 -8.37 -16.66
CA MET A 32 1.65 -7.74 -17.30
C MET A 32 1.36 -7.26 -18.73
N GLU A 33 0.39 -7.84 -19.44
CA GLU A 33 -0.08 -7.29 -20.72
C GLU A 33 -0.82 -5.95 -20.55
N LEU A 34 -1.46 -5.74 -19.40
CA LEU A 34 -2.27 -4.57 -19.08
C LEU A 34 -1.52 -3.51 -18.24
N ILE A 35 -0.38 -3.86 -17.65
CA ILE A 35 0.32 -2.97 -16.71
C ILE A 35 0.69 -1.62 -17.34
N GLY A 36 0.88 -1.58 -18.66
CA GLY A 36 1.13 -0.35 -19.40
C GLY A 36 -0.02 0.67 -19.36
N GLU A 37 -1.24 0.23 -19.08
CA GLU A 37 -2.44 1.05 -18.93
C GLU A 37 -2.57 1.66 -17.52
N VAL A 38 -1.80 1.17 -16.55
CA VAL A 38 -1.80 1.71 -15.18
C VAL A 38 -1.20 3.12 -15.18
N ALA A 39 -1.94 4.05 -14.60
CA ALA A 39 -1.55 5.45 -14.46
C ALA A 39 -1.49 5.86 -12.98
N PRO A 40 -0.57 6.77 -12.60
CA PRO A 40 -0.59 7.37 -11.27
C PRO A 40 -1.92 8.03 -10.98
N MET A 41 -2.41 7.89 -9.75
CA MET A 41 -3.58 8.63 -9.31
C MET A 41 -3.30 10.15 -9.34
N PRO A 42 -4.31 10.97 -9.67
CA PRO A 42 -4.22 12.42 -9.53
C PRO A 42 -3.69 12.82 -8.14
N GLY A 43 -2.70 13.71 -8.12
CA GLY A 43 -2.06 14.18 -6.89
C GLY A 43 -0.98 13.27 -6.28
N ALA A 44 -0.79 12.02 -6.74
CA ALA A 44 0.14 11.08 -6.10
C ALA A 44 1.60 11.57 -6.02
N LYS A 45 2.14 12.08 -7.14
CA LYS A 45 3.49 12.66 -7.16
C LYS A 45 3.59 13.92 -6.29
N ALA A 46 2.54 14.73 -6.26
CA ALA A 46 2.50 15.95 -5.45
C ALA A 46 2.46 15.64 -3.94
N LEU A 47 1.78 14.57 -3.54
CA LEU A 47 1.78 14.09 -2.17
C LEU A 47 3.19 13.70 -1.71
N VAL A 48 3.91 12.91 -2.51
CA VAL A 48 5.31 12.55 -2.21
C VAL A 48 6.19 13.79 -2.07
N ALA A 49 6.06 14.75 -3.00
CA ALA A 49 6.83 15.99 -2.95
C ALA A 49 6.51 16.83 -1.70
N GLU A 50 5.24 16.94 -1.29
CA GLU A 50 4.84 17.69 -0.10
C GLU A 50 5.30 17.02 1.19
N LEU A 51 5.25 15.68 1.28
CA LEU A 51 5.82 14.90 2.39
C LEU A 51 7.31 15.21 2.56
N LEU A 52 8.08 15.11 1.48
CA LEU A 52 9.52 15.35 1.50
C LEU A 52 9.85 16.81 1.85
N LYS A 53 9.08 17.76 1.33
CA LYS A 53 9.22 19.19 1.66
C LYS A 53 8.98 19.49 3.13
N ARG A 54 8.10 18.73 3.79
CA ARG A 54 7.85 18.81 5.23
C ARG A 54 8.87 18.03 6.07
N GLY A 55 9.82 17.35 5.44
CA GLY A 55 10.88 16.60 6.12
C GLY A 55 10.50 15.16 6.45
N HIS A 56 9.39 14.64 5.91
CA HIS A 56 8.95 13.25 6.10
C HIS A 56 9.62 12.35 5.06
N PRO A 57 10.50 11.41 5.45
CA PRO A 57 11.04 10.42 4.52
C PRO A 57 9.91 9.48 4.06
N VAL A 58 9.83 9.23 2.76
CA VAL A 58 8.80 8.37 2.18
C VAL A 58 9.37 6.99 1.87
N VAL A 59 8.70 5.93 2.32
CA VAL A 59 8.95 4.54 1.90
C VAL A 59 7.66 3.98 1.31
N LEU A 60 7.72 3.46 0.08
CA LEU A 60 6.56 2.84 -0.56
C LEU A 60 6.45 1.38 -0.12
N SER A 61 5.26 0.92 0.29
CA SER A 61 5.06 -0.44 0.80
C SER A 61 3.96 -1.16 0.04
N SER A 62 4.34 -2.17 -0.76
CA SER A 62 3.42 -2.88 -1.65
C SER A 62 3.52 -4.40 -1.50
N SER A 63 2.38 -5.07 -1.64
CA SER A 63 2.29 -6.54 -1.73
C SER A 63 2.43 -7.05 -3.18
N ALA A 64 2.76 -6.17 -4.12
CA ALA A 64 3.01 -6.53 -5.51
C ALA A 64 4.43 -7.09 -5.73
N SER A 65 4.63 -7.76 -6.86
CA SER A 65 5.93 -8.28 -7.28
C SER A 65 6.95 -7.15 -7.51
N SER A 66 8.24 -7.48 -7.47
CA SER A 66 9.30 -6.47 -7.66
C SER A 66 9.25 -5.81 -9.04
N ASP A 67 8.85 -6.55 -10.08
CA ASP A 67 8.69 -6.03 -11.44
C ASP A 67 7.54 -5.03 -11.54
N GLU A 68 6.39 -5.36 -10.93
CA GLU A 68 5.23 -4.46 -10.86
C GLU A 68 5.55 -3.19 -10.07
N VAL A 69 6.16 -3.32 -8.89
CA VAL A 69 6.55 -2.17 -8.06
C VAL A 69 7.54 -1.27 -8.79
N GLY A 70 8.52 -1.86 -9.49
CA GLY A 70 9.43 -1.11 -10.35
C GLY A 70 8.69 -0.28 -11.40
N HIS A 71 7.70 -0.90 -12.08
CA HIS A 71 6.86 -0.22 -13.06
C HIS A 71 6.07 0.95 -12.44
N TYR A 72 5.44 0.75 -11.28
CA TYR A 72 4.66 1.79 -10.61
C TYR A 72 5.53 2.97 -10.18
N ILE A 73 6.72 2.70 -9.67
CA ILE A 73 7.68 3.75 -9.25
C ILE A 73 8.13 4.57 -10.45
N ASP A 74 8.46 3.92 -11.57
CA ASP A 74 8.89 4.60 -12.78
C ASP A 74 7.77 5.44 -13.39
N ARG A 75 6.51 4.97 -13.31
CA ARG A 75 5.33 5.75 -13.73
C ARG A 75 5.02 6.92 -12.80
N LEU A 76 5.22 6.74 -11.50
CA LEU A 76 5.03 7.80 -10.51
C LEU A 76 6.13 8.86 -10.56
N ASP A 77 7.30 8.50 -11.13
CA ASP A 77 8.47 9.36 -11.32
C ASP A 77 8.98 9.97 -10.00
N VAL A 78 9.20 9.09 -9.01
CA VAL A 78 9.65 9.42 -7.64
C VAL A 78 10.83 8.56 -7.17
N ARG A 79 11.44 7.77 -8.06
CA ARG A 79 12.51 6.81 -7.71
C ARG A 79 13.67 7.44 -6.95
N GLU A 80 14.06 8.65 -7.34
CA GLU A 80 15.16 9.41 -6.74
C GLU A 80 14.74 10.20 -5.50
N ASP A 81 13.44 10.33 -5.25
CA ASP A 81 12.87 11.15 -4.18
C ASP A 81 12.58 10.32 -2.91
N VAL A 82 12.15 9.06 -3.08
CA VAL A 82 11.78 8.19 -1.96
C VAL A 82 13.01 7.54 -1.31
N LYS A 83 12.93 7.26 -0.01
CA LYS A 83 13.99 6.58 0.74
C LYS A 83 14.13 5.11 0.38
N GLY A 84 13.06 4.50 -0.14
CA GLY A 84 13.06 3.13 -0.64
C GLY A 84 11.64 2.59 -0.82
N TRP A 85 11.56 1.29 -1.10
CA TRP A 85 10.29 0.58 -1.21
C TRP A 85 10.40 -0.87 -0.72
N THR A 86 9.27 -1.48 -0.41
CA THR A 86 9.11 -2.91 -0.11
C THR A 86 8.14 -3.56 -1.10
N THR A 87 8.37 -4.84 -1.35
CA THR A 87 7.68 -5.69 -2.32
C THR A 87 7.31 -7.01 -1.64
N SER A 88 6.46 -7.83 -2.26
CA SER A 88 6.14 -9.16 -1.70
C SER A 88 7.37 -10.06 -1.52
N ALA A 89 8.45 -9.84 -2.27
CA ALA A 89 9.70 -10.59 -2.13
C ALA A 89 10.51 -10.22 -0.88
N ASP A 90 10.20 -9.11 -0.22
CA ASP A 90 10.91 -8.66 0.99
C ASP A 90 10.38 -9.31 2.28
N VAL A 91 9.29 -10.09 2.22
CA VAL A 91 8.57 -10.60 3.40
C VAL A 91 8.11 -12.05 3.23
N GLU A 92 7.94 -12.76 4.35
CA GLU A 92 7.39 -14.13 4.35
C GLU A 92 5.86 -14.15 4.23
N ALA A 93 5.19 -13.15 4.80
CA ALA A 93 3.74 -13.00 4.75
C ALA A 93 3.35 -11.57 4.32
N THR A 94 2.37 -11.47 3.43
CA THR A 94 1.83 -10.17 3.00
C THR A 94 0.64 -9.74 3.87
N LYS A 95 0.09 -8.56 3.60
CA LYS A 95 -1.09 -8.00 4.29
C LYS A 95 -2.21 -9.04 4.41
N PRO A 96 -2.84 -9.21 5.59
CA PRO A 96 -2.84 -8.30 6.73
C PRO A 96 -1.70 -8.53 7.75
N GLU A 97 -0.68 -9.30 7.41
CA GLU A 97 0.51 -9.39 8.26
C GLU A 97 1.36 -8.11 8.19
N PRO A 98 1.96 -7.69 9.32
CA PRO A 98 2.62 -6.39 9.45
C PRO A 98 4.00 -6.33 8.79
N ASP A 99 4.52 -7.44 8.28
CA ASP A 99 5.89 -7.62 7.80
C ASP A 99 6.31 -6.57 6.78
N LEU A 100 5.43 -6.22 5.83
CA LEU A 100 5.71 -5.20 4.81
C LEU A 100 5.87 -3.80 5.39
N ILE A 101 5.12 -3.49 6.45
CA ILE A 101 5.18 -2.20 7.15
C ILE A 101 6.43 -2.19 8.04
N LYS A 102 6.71 -3.29 8.74
CA LYS A 102 7.93 -3.44 9.54
C LYS A 102 9.19 -3.26 8.70
N ALA A 103 9.28 -3.93 7.55
CA ALA A 103 10.39 -3.75 6.61
C ALA A 103 10.49 -2.31 6.10
N ALA A 104 9.35 -1.61 5.94
CA ALA A 104 9.34 -0.20 5.55
C ALA A 104 9.85 0.72 6.69
N LEU A 105 9.47 0.46 7.95
CA LEU A 105 9.97 1.17 9.12
C LEU A 105 11.48 0.98 9.30
N ASP A 106 11.98 -0.24 9.13
CA ASP A 106 13.41 -0.54 9.17
C ASP A 106 14.19 0.26 8.10
N LYS A 107 13.65 0.35 6.87
CA LYS A 107 14.22 1.20 5.81
C LYS A 107 14.11 2.68 6.14
N ALA A 108 13.02 3.11 6.77
CA ALA A 108 12.82 4.48 7.23
C ALA A 108 13.77 4.83 8.39
N GLY A 109 14.23 3.85 9.17
CA GLY A 109 15.06 4.04 10.35
C GLY A 109 14.34 4.75 11.48
N THR A 110 13.01 4.62 11.54
CA THR A 110 12.14 5.23 12.56
C THR A 110 10.89 4.38 12.76
N ASP A 111 10.42 4.32 14.01
CA ASP A 111 9.11 3.75 14.37
C ASP A 111 8.02 4.84 14.48
N ASP A 112 8.43 6.12 14.48
CA ASP A 112 7.53 7.28 14.43
C ASP A 112 7.16 7.54 12.96
N ALA A 113 6.05 6.96 12.53
CA ALA A 113 5.56 7.00 11.17
C ALA A 113 4.03 6.95 11.14
N ALA A 114 3.45 7.36 10.01
CA ALA A 114 2.05 7.11 9.70
C ALA A 114 1.96 6.34 8.38
N LEU A 115 1.02 5.40 8.29
CA LEU A 115 0.72 4.71 7.05
C LEU A 115 -0.31 5.51 6.24
N ILE A 116 -0.10 5.62 4.93
CA ILE A 116 -1.14 6.03 3.98
C ILE A 116 -1.51 4.78 3.16
N GLY A 117 -2.75 4.31 3.29
CA GLY A 117 -3.26 3.10 2.64
C GLY A 117 -4.71 3.25 2.23
N ASP A 118 -5.26 2.29 1.49
CA ASP A 118 -6.60 2.39 0.90
C ASP A 118 -7.48 1.16 1.13
N THR A 119 -6.97 0.17 1.88
CA THR A 119 -7.70 -1.04 2.24
C THR A 119 -7.79 -1.25 3.75
N PRO A 120 -8.84 -1.92 4.26
CA PRO A 120 -8.91 -2.35 5.66
C PRO A 120 -7.69 -3.16 6.09
N TYR A 121 -7.10 -3.92 5.16
CA TYR A 121 -5.92 -4.75 5.43
C TYR A 121 -4.66 -3.92 5.68
N ASP A 122 -4.54 -2.74 5.08
CA ASP A 122 -3.46 -1.79 5.39
C ASP A 122 -3.58 -1.32 6.83
N VAL A 123 -4.80 -0.93 7.21
CA VAL A 123 -5.14 -0.43 8.54
C VAL A 123 -4.88 -1.50 9.59
N GLU A 124 -5.36 -2.73 9.38
CA GLU A 124 -5.16 -3.86 10.30
C GLU A 124 -3.67 -4.19 10.47
N ALA A 125 -2.92 -4.22 9.37
CA ALA A 125 -1.48 -4.48 9.41
C ALA A 125 -0.73 -3.39 10.19
N ALA A 126 -1.09 -2.12 10.00
CA ALA A 126 -0.49 -1.00 10.72
C ALA A 126 -0.83 -1.01 12.22
N GLN A 127 -2.08 -1.34 12.56
CA GLN A 127 -2.53 -1.43 13.94
C GLN A 127 -1.76 -2.47 14.76
N LYS A 128 -1.43 -3.61 14.16
CA LYS A 128 -0.59 -4.64 14.81
C LYS A 128 0.77 -4.08 15.26
N LEU A 129 1.24 -2.99 14.65
CA LEU A 129 2.49 -2.29 14.98
C LEU A 129 2.28 -0.98 15.74
N GLY A 130 1.03 -0.58 16.02
CA GLY A 130 0.72 0.71 16.62
C GLY A 130 0.95 1.92 15.70
N VAL A 131 1.07 1.70 14.39
CA VAL A 131 1.27 2.76 13.39
C VAL A 131 -0.09 3.37 13.03
N PRO A 132 -0.32 4.69 13.20
CA PRO A 132 -1.56 5.33 12.80
C PRO A 132 -1.73 5.28 11.27
N THR A 133 -2.94 4.99 10.81
CA THR A 133 -3.25 4.93 9.36
C THR A 133 -4.17 6.05 8.93
N ILE A 134 -3.73 6.82 7.93
CA ILE A 134 -4.53 7.75 7.14
C ILE A 134 -5.07 6.97 5.94
N ALA A 135 -6.38 6.76 5.87
CA ALA A 135 -6.97 5.91 4.84
C ALA A 135 -7.55 6.72 3.66
N LEU A 136 -7.29 6.26 2.44
CA LEU A 136 -7.87 6.80 1.21
C LEU A 136 -9.01 5.89 0.72
N MET A 137 -10.13 6.47 0.32
CA MET A 137 -11.28 5.71 -0.23
C MET A 137 -11.07 5.27 -1.69
N THR A 138 -9.83 5.29 -2.18
CA THR A 138 -9.49 4.97 -3.57
C THR A 138 -9.41 3.47 -3.85
N GLY A 139 -9.39 2.63 -2.81
CA GLY A 139 -9.28 1.17 -2.88
C GLY A 139 -10.61 0.43 -3.05
N GLY A 140 -11.72 1.14 -3.19
CA GLY A 140 -13.06 0.56 -3.36
C GLY A 140 -13.77 0.18 -2.06
N PHE A 141 -13.23 0.56 -0.91
CA PHE A 141 -13.83 0.38 0.41
C PHE A 141 -14.57 1.63 0.88
N SER A 142 -15.63 1.45 1.64
CA SER A 142 -16.37 2.55 2.25
C SER A 142 -15.58 3.19 3.39
N GLU A 143 -15.91 4.44 3.68
CA GLU A 143 -15.37 5.16 4.84
C GLU A 143 -15.58 4.37 6.14
N GLN A 144 -16.77 3.78 6.31
CA GLN A 144 -17.09 3.01 7.51
C GLN A 144 -16.21 1.76 7.64
N GLU A 145 -15.95 1.02 6.56
CA GLU A 145 -15.07 -0.16 6.60
C GLU A 145 -13.63 0.21 7.00
N LEU A 146 -13.12 1.35 6.51
CA LEU A 146 -11.78 1.83 6.86
C LEU A 146 -11.70 2.32 8.31
N LEU A 147 -12.75 3.00 8.81
CA LEU A 147 -12.83 3.43 10.20
C LEU A 147 -13.07 2.27 11.17
N ASP A 148 -13.85 1.25 10.78
CA ASP A 148 -14.08 0.05 11.59
C ASP A 148 -12.82 -0.81 11.68
N ALA A 149 -12.02 -0.86 10.62
CA ALA A 149 -10.67 -1.41 10.66
C ALA A 149 -9.73 -0.56 11.56
N GLY A 150 -10.11 0.68 11.84
CA GLY A 150 -9.50 1.63 12.77
C GLY A 150 -8.42 2.53 12.17
N ALA A 151 -8.70 3.05 10.98
CA ALA A 151 -8.02 4.23 10.44
C ALA A 151 -8.29 5.43 11.35
N VAL A 152 -7.32 6.34 11.49
CA VAL A 152 -7.48 7.53 12.35
C VAL A 152 -8.25 8.64 11.65
N VAL A 153 -8.17 8.70 10.32
CA VAL A 153 -8.86 9.65 9.46
C VAL A 153 -8.97 9.07 8.05
N THR A 154 -10.01 9.47 7.32
CA THR A 154 -10.33 9.04 5.97
C THR A 154 -10.39 10.24 5.01
N PHE A 155 -9.98 10.02 3.76
CA PHE A 155 -10.13 11.01 2.68
C PHE A 155 -10.60 10.34 1.39
N LYS A 156 -11.38 11.05 0.58
CA LYS A 156 -11.93 10.53 -0.69
C LYS A 156 -10.89 10.49 -1.81
N SER A 157 -9.87 11.34 -1.73
CA SER A 157 -8.81 11.40 -2.72
C SER A 157 -7.49 11.90 -2.13
N ILE A 158 -6.41 11.75 -2.90
CA ILE A 158 -5.09 12.27 -2.55
C ILE A 158 -5.11 13.80 -2.46
N GLU A 159 -5.86 14.48 -3.33
CA GLU A 159 -5.98 15.94 -3.26
C GLU A 159 -6.67 16.42 -1.99
N GLU A 160 -7.70 15.70 -1.52
CA GLU A 160 -8.37 16.03 -0.26
C GLU A 160 -7.42 15.86 0.94
N LEU A 161 -6.62 14.79 0.94
CA LEU A 161 -5.54 14.62 1.93
C LEU A 161 -4.56 15.81 1.89
N CYS A 162 -4.08 16.19 0.71
CA CYS A 162 -3.15 17.32 0.56
C CYS A 162 -3.73 18.65 1.06
N GLN A 163 -5.04 18.86 0.93
CA GLN A 163 -5.73 20.06 1.42
C GLN A 163 -5.93 20.07 2.95
N ASN A 164 -5.97 18.90 3.58
CA ASN A 164 -6.26 18.73 5.00
C ASN A 164 -5.07 18.16 5.78
N PHE A 165 -3.85 18.32 5.26
CA PHE A 165 -2.63 17.71 5.79
C PHE A 165 -2.41 18.01 7.29
N ASP A 166 -2.71 19.24 7.70
CA ASP A 166 -2.53 19.72 9.07
C ASP A 166 -3.55 19.12 10.06
N ALA A 167 -4.57 18.42 9.57
CA ALA A 167 -5.53 17.65 10.38
C ALA A 167 -5.12 16.17 10.54
N THR A 168 -3.91 15.80 10.10
CA THR A 168 -3.41 14.41 10.15
C THR A 168 -2.23 14.26 11.12
N PRO A 169 -1.84 13.02 11.48
CA PRO A 169 -0.61 12.76 12.21
C PRO A 169 0.68 13.28 11.55
N LEU A 170 0.63 13.71 10.28
CA LEU A 170 1.76 14.23 9.51
C LEU A 170 1.87 15.77 9.54
N ALA A 171 1.09 16.45 10.39
CA ALA A 171 1.06 17.91 10.48
C ALA A 171 2.36 18.57 10.99
N SER A 172 3.20 17.82 11.71
CA SER A 172 4.46 18.29 12.30
C SER A 172 5.61 18.35 11.31
#